data_AF-A0A382HH39-F1
#
_entry.id   AF-A0A382HH39-F1
#
_cell.length_a   1.000
_cell.length_b   1.000
_cell.length_c   1.000
_cell.angle_alpha   90.00
_cell.angle_beta   90.00
_cell.angle_gamma   90.00
#
_symmetry.space_group_name_H-M   'P 1'
#
loop_
_entity.id
_entity.type
_entity.pdbx_description
1 polymer ?
#
loop_
_entity_poly.entity_id
_entity_poly.type
_entity_poly.pdbx_seq_one_letter_code
_entity_poly.pdbx_strand_id
1 'polypeptide(L)' 'VRLMNMMGMPRSVGEIYGLLYFSEKPLPMDAIASRLGISIGSASQGLKNLRALKAIRSMYVAG' A
#
# COMPACT_ATOMS: atom_id res chain seq x y z
N VAL A 1 -12.25 -4.79 -1.05
CA VAL A 1 -12.36 -3.29 -1.08
C VAL A 1 -13.50 -2.71 -0.26
N ARG A 2 -14.70 -3.33 -0.17
CA ARG A 2 -15.85 -2.76 0.59
C ARG A 2 -15.56 -2.48 2.07
N LEU A 3 -14.69 -3.28 2.72
CA LEU A 3 -14.29 -3.07 4.12
C LEU A 3 -13.56 -1.73 4.35
N MET A 4 -12.69 -1.30 3.44
CA MET A 4 -11.92 -0.06 3.60
C MET A 4 -12.82 1.18 3.53
N ASN A 5 -13.80 1.18 2.62
CA ASN A 5 -14.79 2.24 2.55
C ASN A 5 -15.66 2.30 3.82
N MET A 6 -15.99 1.15 4.42
CA MET A 6 -16.73 1.10 5.70
C MET A 6 -15.89 1.65 6.87
N MET A 7 -14.57 1.55 6.80
CA MET A 7 -13.63 2.12 7.77
C MET A 7 -13.28 3.59 7.49
N GLY A 8 -13.93 4.25 6.52
CA GLY A 8 -13.64 5.62 6.11
C GLY A 8 -12.28 5.79 5.41
N MET A 9 -11.66 4.68 4.97
CA MET A 9 -10.36 4.68 4.31
C MET A 9 -10.50 4.75 2.79
N PRO A 10 -9.59 5.47 2.09
CA PRO A 10 -9.56 5.49 0.64
C PRO A 10 -9.42 4.08 0.05
N ARG A 11 -10.07 3.84 -1.10
CA ARG A 11 -9.98 2.58 -1.85
C ARG A 11 -8.53 2.11 -2.08
N SER A 12 -7.64 3.07 -2.38
CA SER A 12 -6.22 2.83 -2.62
C SER A 12 -5.52 2.13 -1.46
N VAL A 13 -5.95 2.33 -0.21
CA VAL A 13 -5.40 1.65 0.97
C VAL A 13 -5.60 0.14 0.86
N GLY A 14 -6.79 -0.30 0.44
CA GLY A 14 -7.10 -1.71 0.24
C GLY A 14 -6.37 -2.32 -0.97
N GLU A 15 -6.20 -1.54 -2.04
CA GLU A 15 -5.50 -1.97 -3.25
C GLU A 15 -4.00 -2.13 -2.98
N ILE A 16 -3.38 -1.20 -2.26
CA ILE A 16 -1.98 -1.29 -1.81
C ILE A 16 -1.78 -2.50 -0.92
N TYR A 17 -2.66 -2.70 0.08
CA TYR A 17 -2.57 -3.86 0.96
C TYR A 17 -2.72 -5.17 0.18
N GLY A 18 -3.70 -5.26 -0.72
CA GLY A 18 -3.91 -6.45 -1.56
C GLY A 18 -2.69 -6.76 -2.42
N LEU A 19 -2.11 -5.75 -3.08
CA LEU A 19 -0.90 -5.92 -3.88
C LEU A 19 0.27 -6.44 -3.03
N LEU A 20 0.50 -5.85 -1.86
CA LEU A 20 1.59 -6.26 -0.97
C LEU A 20 1.36 -7.65 -0.37
N TYR A 21 0.12 -8.01 -0.06
CA TYR A 21 -0.24 -9.30 0.50
C TYR A 21 0.08 -10.46 -0.44
N PHE A 22 -0.15 -10.27 -1.74
CA PHE A 22 0.16 -11.28 -2.77
C PHE A 22 1.58 -11.15 -3.35
N SER A 23 2.38 -10.16 -2.91
CA SER A 23 3.74 -10.00 -3.42
C SER A 23 4.73 -10.83 -2.60
N GLU A 24 5.42 -11.77 -3.27
CA GLU A 24 6.45 -12.59 -2.64
C GLU A 24 7.69 -11.80 -2.22
N LYS A 25 7.91 -10.63 -2.81
CA LYS A 25 9.06 -9.75 -2.55
C LYS A 25 8.57 -8.39 -2.06
N PRO A 26 9.32 -7.72 -1.18
CA PRO A 26 9.04 -6.34 -0.83
C PRO A 26 9.04 -5.47 -2.09
N LEU A 27 8.06 -4.58 -2.19
CA LEU A 27 7.94 -3.66 -3.32
C LEU A 27 8.30 -2.24 -2.89
N PRO A 28 9.10 -1.51 -3.69
CA PRO A 28 9.32 -0.09 -3.48
C PRO A 28 8.05 0.70 -3.86
N MET A 29 7.91 1.90 -3.29
CA MET A 29 6.68 2.70 -3.39
C MET A 29 6.34 3.11 -4.83
N ASP A 30 7.34 3.43 -5.62
CA ASP A 30 7.21 3.76 -7.04
C ASP A 30 6.68 2.57 -7.86
N ALA A 31 7.14 1.35 -7.58
CA ALA A 31 6.61 0.14 -8.19
C ALA A 31 5.15 -0.10 -7.80
N ILE A 32 4.77 0.16 -6.54
CA ILE A 32 3.38 0.09 -6.09
C ILE A 32 2.51 1.10 -6.85
N ALA A 33 2.96 2.35 -6.95
CA ALA A 33 2.25 3.41 -7.65
C ALA A 33 2.05 3.07 -9.14
N SER A 34 3.12 2.60 -9.80
CA SER A 34 3.08 2.18 -11.19
C SER A 34 2.13 0.99 -11.42
N ARG A 35 2.21 -0.06 -10.60
CA ARG A 35 1.37 -1.26 -10.75
C ARG A 35 -0.12 -1.01 -10.50
N LEU A 36 -0.45 -0.09 -9.59
CA LEU A 36 -1.83 0.27 -9.27
C LEU A 36 -2.37 1.43 -10.10
N GLY A 37 -1.54 2.08 -10.92
CA GLY A 37 -1.94 3.26 -11.70
C GLY A 37 -2.33 4.45 -10.83
N ILE A 38 -1.75 4.59 -9.64
CA ILE A 38 -2.03 5.68 -8.70
C ILE A 38 -0.85 6.64 -8.60
N SER A 39 -1.09 7.86 -8.14
CA SER A 39 -0.02 8.81 -7.90
C SER A 39 0.93 8.35 -6.78
N ILE A 40 2.19 8.79 -6.82
CA ILE A 40 3.17 8.57 -5.74
C ILE A 40 2.66 9.13 -4.40
N GLY A 41 1.97 10.27 -4.41
CA GLY A 41 1.35 10.85 -3.21
C GLY A 41 0.26 9.96 -2.62
N SER A 42 -0.59 9.38 -3.48
CA SER A 42 -1.63 8.42 -3.08
C SER A 42 -1.03 7.14 -2.51
N ALA A 43 0.03 6.61 -3.14
CA ALA A 43 0.77 5.45 -2.64
C ALA A 43 1.41 5.73 -1.27
N SER A 44 2.07 6.89 -1.12
CA SER A 44 2.69 7.33 0.14
C SER A 44 1.68 7.43 1.28
N GLN A 45 0.55 8.09 1.06
CA GLN A 45 -0.51 8.20 2.08
C GLN A 45 -1.14 6.84 2.42
N GLY A 46 -1.36 6.00 1.41
CA GLY A 46 -1.89 4.66 1.63
C GLY A 46 -0.94 3.79 2.46
N LEU A 47 0.36 3.80 2.14
CA LEU A 47 1.40 3.12 2.92
C LEU A 47 1.50 3.68 4.35
N LYS A 48 1.39 5.00 4.54
CA LYS A 48 1.37 5.62 5.87
C LYS A 48 0.19 5.12 6.71
N ASN A 49 -1.01 5.05 6.11
CA ASN A 49 -2.21 4.53 6.77
C ASN A 49 -2.06 3.05 7.15
N LEU A 50 -1.61 2.21 6.22
CA LEU A 50 -1.39 0.79 6.50
C LEU A 50 -0.32 0.55 7.57
N ARG A 51 0.72 1.38 7.61
CA ARG A 51 1.74 1.30 8.67
C ARG A 51 1.17 1.72 10.03
N ALA A 52 0.33 2.75 10.08
CA ALA A 52 -0.34 3.16 11.32
C ALA A 52 -1.27 2.06 11.86
N LEU A 53 -1.92 1.30 10.96
CA LEU A 53 -2.72 0.13 11.29
C LEU A 53 -1.89 -1.13 11.63
N LYS A 54 -0.56 -1.06 11.55
CA LYS A 54 0.35 -2.22 11.67
C LYS A 54 0.08 -3.34 10.65
N ALA A 55 -0.59 -3.03 9.53
CA ALA A 55 -0.91 -3.98 8.48
C ALA A 55 0.28 -4.27 7.55
N ILE A 56 1.29 -3.39 7.53
CA ILE A 56 2.51 -3.55 6.75
C ILE A 56 3.75 -3.17 7.58
N ARG A 57 4.92 -3.61 7.12
CA ARG A 57 6.23 -3.17 7.64
C ARG A 57 7.11 -2.72 6.48
N SER A 58 7.92 -1.69 6.73
CA SER A 58 8.99 -1.28 5.83
C SER A 58 10.27 -2.04 6.18
N MET A 59 10.95 -2.59 5.18
CA MET A 59 12.29 -3.15 5.33
C MET A 59 13.25 -2.42 4.40
N TYR A 60 14.49 -2.25 4.85
CA TYR A 60 15.57 -1.89 3.96
C TYR A 60 16.00 -3.12 3.18
N VAL A 61 16.13 -2.97 1.86
CA VAL A 61 16.70 -3.99 0.98
C VAL A 61 18.01 -3.40 0.47
N ALA A 62 19.12 -4.07 0.77
CA ALA A 62 20.41 -3.69 0.20
C ALA A 62 20.33 -3.86 -1.32
N GLY A 63 20.78 -2.84 -2.05
CA GLY A 63 20.91 -2.87 -3.51
C GLY A 63 22.14 -3.67 -3.92
#